data_AF-A0AAV5ZFC3-F1
#
_entry.id   AF-A0AAV5ZFC3-F1
#
_cell.length_a   1.000
_cell.length_b   1.000
_cell.length_c   1.000
_cell.angle_alpha   90.00
_cell.angle_beta   90.00
_cell.angle_gamma   90.00
#
_symmetry.space_group_name_H-M   'P 1'
#
loop_
_entity.id
_entity.type
_entity.pdbx_description
1 polymer ?
#
loop_
_entity_poly.entity_id
_entity_poly.type
_entity_poly.pdbx_seq_one_letter_code
_entity_poly.pdbx_strand_id
1 'polypeptide(L)'
;TMVPTGVLGLEIRMRAWIPMDDEHTLFVTVTSGAGPAPRQAGRQAIGPPELLPNTTDWYGRFRLAADARNDYLIDRKLQKTVSYTGISSIHAQDQAVTESMGPIYDRTQEHLGTSDRMVIRTRKRLIDAAKALRDHGQVPPGVDDPKAYAVRSGGVVLPRGADWIEATRDLRAAWVKHEGLSRSVLGGVPAV
;
A
#
# COMPACT_ATOMS: atom_id res chain seq x y z
N THR A 1 13.10 1.43 2.79
CA THR A 1 11.89 0.64 2.54
C THR A 1 11.09 0.58 3.82
N MET A 2 9.82 0.99 3.80
CA MET A 2 8.97 0.95 4.99
C MET A 2 8.72 -0.50 5.40
N VAL A 3 8.93 -0.84 6.68
CA VAL A 3 8.59 -2.17 7.20
C VAL A 3 7.07 -2.34 7.13
N PRO A 4 6.54 -3.46 6.62
CA PRO A 4 5.10 -3.69 6.64
C PRO A 4 4.58 -3.54 8.08
N THR A 5 3.60 -2.65 8.27
CA THR A 5 3.08 -2.30 9.61
C THR A 5 2.37 -3.43 10.35
N GLY A 6 2.24 -4.61 9.75
CA GLY A 6 1.60 -5.79 10.33
C GLY A 6 2.62 -6.87 10.67
N VAL A 7 2.43 -7.54 11.81
CA VAL A 7 3.20 -8.74 12.17
C VAL A 7 2.84 -9.83 11.17
N LEU A 8 3.86 -10.40 10.51
CA LEU A 8 3.65 -11.48 9.57
C LEU A 8 2.97 -12.67 10.27
N GLY A 9 1.88 -13.18 9.69
CA GLY A 9 1.10 -14.30 10.24
C GLY A 9 -0.07 -13.93 11.15
N LEU A 10 -0.20 -12.66 11.58
CA LEU A 10 -1.29 -12.21 12.47
C LEU A 10 -2.41 -11.42 11.78
N GLU A 11 -2.07 -10.62 10.78
CA GLU A 11 -3.03 -9.73 10.12
C GLU A 11 -3.23 -10.13 8.66
N ILE A 12 -4.48 -10.07 8.20
CA ILE A 12 -4.81 -10.15 6.78
C ILE A 12 -5.27 -8.76 6.35
N ARG A 13 -4.43 -8.12 5.55
CA ARG A 13 -4.73 -6.84 4.91
C ARG A 13 -4.47 -6.97 3.43
N MET A 14 -5.52 -6.78 2.64
CA MET A 14 -5.45 -6.70 1.19
C MET A 14 -5.70 -5.25 0.77
N ARG A 15 -4.90 -4.78 -0.18
CA ARG A 15 -5.12 -3.51 -0.87
C ARG A 15 -5.18 -3.79 -2.35
N ALA A 16 -6.15 -3.21 -3.03
CA ALA A 16 -6.30 -3.31 -4.47
C ALA A 16 -6.50 -1.91 -5.05
N TRP A 17 -5.87 -1.68 -6.20
CA TRP A 17 -6.08 -0.51 -7.05
C TRP A 17 -6.77 -1.01 -8.30
N ILE A 18 -8.03 -0.64 -8.48
CA ILE A 18 -8.89 -1.12 -9.55
C ILE A 18 -9.07 0.04 -10.54
N PRO A 19 -8.54 -0.07 -11.77
CA PRO A 19 -8.76 0.96 -12.77
C PRO A 19 -10.25 1.05 -13.09
N MET A 20 -10.82 2.25 -13.02
CA MET A 20 -12.20 2.53 -13.41
C MET A 20 -12.25 3.04 -14.84
N ASP A 21 -11.30 3.90 -15.18
CA ASP A 21 -11.02 4.43 -16.52
C ASP A 21 -9.54 4.90 -16.57
N ASP A 22 -9.18 5.69 -17.58
CA ASP A 22 -7.82 6.16 -17.80
C ASP A 22 -7.31 7.13 -16.71
N GLU A 23 -8.21 7.85 -16.02
CA GLU A 23 -7.87 8.89 -15.05
C GLU A 23 -8.32 8.58 -13.62
N HIS A 24 -9.16 7.55 -13.41
CA HIS A 24 -9.73 7.19 -12.12
C HIS A 24 -9.37 5.76 -11.69
N THR A 25 -8.92 5.63 -10.45
CA THR A 25 -8.62 4.34 -9.81
C THR A 25 -9.36 4.22 -8.50
N LEU A 26 -10.13 3.14 -8.34
CA LEU A 26 -10.75 2.80 -7.06
C LEU A 26 -9.73 2.11 -6.16
N PHE A 27 -9.52 2.66 -4.98
CA PHE A 27 -8.72 2.02 -3.94
C PHE A 27 -9.62 1.24 -2.97
N VAL A 28 -9.38 -0.08 -2.88
CA VAL A 28 -10.10 -0.95 -1.95
C VAL A 28 -9.11 -1.50 -0.92
N THR A 29 -9.46 -1.36 0.36
CA THR A 29 -8.77 -2.05 1.45
C THR A 29 -9.72 -3.06 2.10
N VAL A 30 -9.29 -4.31 2.21
CA VAL A 30 -10.00 -5.36 2.94
C VAL A 30 -9.12 -5.81 4.11
N THR A 31 -9.69 -5.82 5.31
CA THR A 31 -9.01 -6.26 6.53
C THR A 31 -9.84 -7.30 7.25
N SER A 32 -9.21 -8.37 7.73
CA SER A 32 -9.81 -9.35 8.64
C SER A 32 -9.09 -9.31 9.98
N GLY A 33 -9.87 -9.21 11.07
CA GLY A 33 -9.38 -9.00 12.44
C GLY A 33 -9.84 -7.66 13.02
N ALA A 34 -9.33 -7.27 14.20
CA ALA A 34 -9.62 -5.96 14.78
C ALA A 34 -9.22 -4.86 13.78
N GLY A 35 -10.14 -3.90 13.53
CA GLY A 35 -9.90 -2.77 12.65
C GLY A 35 -8.64 -1.99 13.05
N PRO A 36 -8.07 -1.16 12.16
CA PRO A 36 -6.87 -0.41 12.48
C PRO A 36 -7.12 0.43 13.73
N ALA A 37 -6.41 0.13 14.82
CA ALA A 37 -6.38 1.01 15.98
C ALA A 37 -5.86 2.39 15.54
N PRO A 38 -6.33 3.49 16.15
CA PRO A 38 -5.77 4.82 15.90
C PRO A 38 -4.25 4.75 16.02
N ARG A 39 -3.53 5.13 14.96
CA ARG A 39 -2.08 5.08 14.93
C ARG A 39 -1.52 6.43 15.33
N GLN A 40 -0.43 6.42 16.08
CA GLN A 40 0.42 7.59 16.27
C GLN A 40 1.68 7.40 15.45
N ALA A 41 1.92 8.27 14.47
CA ALA A 41 3.25 8.39 13.87
C ALA A 41 3.94 9.60 14.48
N GLY A 42 4.89 9.34 15.38
CA GLY A 42 5.50 10.38 16.19
C GLY A 42 4.46 11.09 17.06
N ARG A 43 4.27 12.41 16.85
CA ARG A 43 3.34 13.25 17.62
C ARG A 43 1.96 13.40 16.95
N GLN A 44 1.74 12.79 15.78
CA GLN A 44 0.51 12.97 15.02
C GLN A 44 -0.44 11.78 15.21
N ALA A 45 -1.67 12.07 15.63
CA ALA A 45 -2.76 11.10 15.57
C ALA A 45 -3.23 10.94 14.12
N ILE A 46 -3.27 9.71 13.63
CA ILE A 46 -3.61 9.38 12.25
C ILE A 46 -4.96 8.69 12.22
N GLY A 47 -5.92 9.34 11.59
CA GLY A 47 -7.26 8.82 11.36
C GLY A 47 -7.46 8.27 9.93
N PRO A 48 -8.56 7.53 9.70
CA PRO A 48 -9.01 7.27 8.34
C PRO A 48 -9.28 8.60 7.62
N PRO A 49 -9.08 8.66 6.30
CA PRO A 49 -9.43 9.85 5.54
C PRO A 49 -10.94 10.09 5.60
N GLU A 50 -11.34 11.37 5.63
CA GLU A 50 -12.75 11.77 5.54
C GLU A 50 -13.26 11.56 4.11
N LEU A 51 -14.49 11.06 4.00
CA LEU A 51 -15.18 10.84 2.72
C LEU A 51 -16.31 11.86 2.56
N LEU A 52 -16.51 12.32 1.32
CA LEU A 52 -17.69 13.09 0.95
C LEU A 52 -18.95 12.20 0.99
N PRO A 53 -20.15 12.78 1.17
CA PRO A 53 -21.39 12.06 1.01
C PRO A 53 -21.48 11.41 -0.38
N ASN A 54 -21.90 10.15 -0.42
CA ASN A 54 -22.05 9.43 -1.67
C ASN A 54 -23.10 10.12 -2.56
N THR A 55 -22.74 10.37 -3.80
CA THR A 55 -23.68 10.77 -4.86
C THR A 55 -24.07 9.57 -5.74
N THR A 56 -24.97 9.80 -6.69
CA THR A 56 -25.50 8.76 -7.58
C THR A 56 -24.55 8.42 -8.73
N ASP A 57 -23.61 9.31 -9.07
CA ASP A 57 -22.61 9.11 -10.11
C ASP A 57 -21.59 8.03 -9.73
N TRP A 58 -20.76 7.67 -10.71
CA TRP A 58 -19.77 6.60 -10.56
C TRP A 58 -18.61 7.01 -9.65
N TYR A 59 -18.17 8.27 -9.73
CA TYR A 59 -16.96 8.77 -9.04
C TYR A 59 -17.21 9.40 -7.68
N GLY A 60 -18.44 9.83 -7.40
CA GLY A 60 -18.78 10.41 -6.10
C GLY A 60 -19.10 9.38 -5.02
N ARG A 61 -18.94 8.08 -5.29
CA ARG A 61 -19.00 7.03 -4.27
C ARG A 61 -17.62 6.85 -3.65
N PHE A 62 -17.54 6.91 -2.32
CA PHE A 62 -16.28 6.74 -1.56
C PHE A 62 -15.19 7.77 -1.86
N ARG A 63 -15.58 8.97 -2.32
CA ARG A 63 -14.66 10.05 -2.68
C ARG A 63 -14.06 10.68 -1.43
N LEU A 64 -12.74 10.87 -1.41
CA LEU A 64 -12.09 11.61 -0.31
C LEU A 64 -12.55 13.07 -0.29
N ALA A 65 -12.71 13.62 0.90
CA ALA A 65 -12.96 15.05 1.11
C ALA A 65 -11.72 15.91 0.82
N ALA A 66 -10.52 15.38 1.12
CA ALA A 66 -9.25 16.02 0.80
C ALA A 66 -8.83 15.68 -0.64
N ASP A 67 -8.60 16.71 -1.46
CA ASP A 67 -8.12 16.56 -2.83
C ASP A 67 -7.30 17.78 -3.30
N ALA A 68 -6.79 17.74 -4.53
CA ALA A 68 -5.99 18.82 -5.10
C ALA A 68 -6.66 20.20 -5.09
N ARG A 69 -8.00 20.28 -5.09
CA ARG A 69 -8.75 21.55 -5.17
C ARG A 69 -8.81 22.29 -3.83
N ASN A 70 -8.54 21.58 -2.73
CA ASN A 70 -8.53 22.14 -1.38
C ASN A 70 -7.17 21.93 -0.68
N ASP A 71 -6.10 21.82 -1.46
CA ASP A 71 -4.74 21.56 -0.98
C ASP A 71 -4.67 20.38 0.00
N TYR A 72 -5.47 19.33 -0.25
CA TYR A 72 -5.58 18.13 0.60
C TYR A 72 -5.86 18.44 2.08
N LEU A 73 -6.52 19.57 2.37
CA LEU A 73 -6.82 20.05 3.71
C LEU A 73 -5.58 20.19 4.62
N ILE A 74 -4.45 20.62 4.05
CA ILE A 74 -3.21 20.86 4.82
C ILE A 74 -3.46 21.84 5.98
N ASP A 75 -3.22 21.38 7.22
CA ASP A 75 -3.16 22.24 8.39
C ASP A 75 -1.75 22.84 8.53
N ARG A 76 -1.62 24.13 8.24
CA ARG A 76 -0.34 24.86 8.30
C ARG A 76 0.23 24.99 9.72
N LYS A 77 -0.62 25.01 10.75
CA LYS A 77 -0.16 25.04 12.14
C LYS A 77 0.46 23.69 12.49
N LEU A 78 -0.23 22.59 12.18
CA LEU A 78 0.32 21.24 12.34
C LEU A 78 1.59 21.04 11.50
N GLN A 79 1.61 21.55 10.27
CA GLN A 79 2.77 21.50 9.38
C GLN A 79 4.02 22.15 10.02
N LYS A 80 3.81 23.25 10.74
CA LYS A 80 4.89 23.99 11.40
C LYS A 80 5.38 23.32 12.69
N THR A 81 4.51 22.60 13.41
CA THR A 81 4.80 22.20 14.80
C THR A 81 4.92 20.70 15.05
N VAL A 82 4.22 19.86 14.27
CA VAL A 82 3.99 18.45 14.63
C VAL A 82 4.28 17.49 13.47
N SER A 83 3.86 17.82 12.26
CA SER A 83 3.94 16.97 11.06
C SER A 83 4.62 17.74 9.94
N TYR A 84 5.41 17.11 9.08
CA TYR A 84 6.04 17.81 7.95
C TYR A 84 5.05 18.17 6.84
N THR A 85 3.97 17.39 6.69
CA THR A 85 2.98 17.59 5.63
C THR A 85 1.80 18.42 6.10
N GLY A 86 1.44 18.34 7.39
CA GLY A 86 0.21 18.94 7.91
C GLY A 86 -1.07 18.20 7.48
N ILE A 87 -0.94 17.04 6.81
CA ILE A 87 -2.05 16.20 6.37
C ILE A 87 -2.28 15.11 7.40
N SER A 88 -3.51 14.96 7.89
CA SER A 88 -3.88 14.14 9.04
C SER A 88 -3.93 12.62 8.79
N SER A 89 -3.86 12.18 7.53
CA SER A 89 -3.90 10.77 7.16
C SER A 89 -2.68 10.36 6.32
N ILE A 90 -2.03 9.23 6.65
CA ILE A 90 -0.94 8.68 5.82
C ILE A 90 -1.44 8.39 4.40
N HIS A 91 -2.64 7.83 4.27
CA HIS A 91 -3.19 7.54 2.95
C HIS A 91 -3.40 8.81 2.14
N ALA A 92 -3.91 9.88 2.77
CA ALA A 92 -4.07 11.17 2.10
C ALA A 92 -2.72 11.82 1.76
N GLN A 93 -1.66 11.59 2.55
CA GLN A 93 -0.30 12.04 2.21
C GLN A 93 0.23 11.32 0.96
N ASP A 94 0.12 9.99 0.92
CA ASP A 94 0.53 9.19 -0.25
C ASP A 94 -0.29 9.59 -1.49
N GLN A 95 -1.58 9.82 -1.33
CA GLN A 95 -2.49 10.26 -2.39
C GLN A 95 -2.11 11.65 -2.90
N ALA A 96 -1.83 12.61 -2.01
CA ALA A 96 -1.44 13.97 -2.41
C ALA A 96 -0.19 13.99 -3.28
N VAL A 97 0.82 13.19 -2.92
CA VAL A 97 2.05 13.07 -3.73
C VAL A 97 1.76 12.34 -5.04
N THR A 98 0.92 11.31 -5.02
CA THR A 98 0.57 10.54 -6.22
C THR A 98 -0.19 11.38 -7.24
N GLU A 99 -1.24 12.06 -6.81
CA GLU A 99 -2.08 12.94 -7.64
C GLU A 99 -1.33 14.17 -8.14
N SER A 100 -0.29 14.63 -7.41
CA SER A 100 0.54 15.76 -7.85
C SER A 100 1.29 15.52 -9.16
N MET A 101 1.47 14.26 -9.56
CA MET A 101 2.05 13.88 -10.86
C MET A 101 1.07 14.05 -12.04
N GLY A 102 -0.20 14.36 -11.75
CA GLY A 102 -1.29 14.37 -12.71
C GLY A 102 -1.93 12.98 -12.92
N PRO A 103 -3.09 12.91 -13.59
CA PRO A 103 -3.81 11.66 -13.82
C PRO A 103 -2.98 10.62 -14.58
N ILE A 104 -2.24 11.07 -15.59
CA ILE A 104 -1.31 10.27 -16.38
C ILE A 104 0.02 11.02 -16.48
N TYR A 105 1.06 10.48 -15.84
CA TYR A 105 2.39 11.09 -15.86
C TYR A 105 3.11 10.84 -17.20
N ASP A 106 3.70 11.89 -17.80
CA ASP A 106 4.58 11.75 -18.96
C ASP A 106 5.92 11.11 -18.57
N ARG A 107 6.01 9.80 -18.82
CA ARG A 107 7.18 8.98 -18.47
C ARG A 107 8.43 9.31 -19.28
N THR A 108 8.34 10.10 -20.35
CA THR A 108 9.54 10.56 -21.09
C THR A 108 10.40 11.53 -20.26
N GLN A 109 9.81 12.17 -19.26
CA GLN A 109 10.48 13.08 -18.33
C GLN A 109 11.03 12.36 -17.07
N GLU A 110 10.76 11.06 -16.91
CA GLU A 110 11.08 10.31 -15.71
C GLU A 110 12.58 9.93 -15.66
N HIS A 111 13.30 10.41 -14.64
CA HIS A 111 14.71 10.10 -14.42
C HIS A 111 14.89 9.21 -13.18
N LEU A 112 14.84 7.89 -13.38
CA LEU A 112 14.93 6.90 -12.29
C LEU A 112 16.37 6.72 -11.78
N GLY A 113 16.51 6.72 -10.45
CA GLY A 113 17.79 6.52 -9.76
C GLY A 113 18.04 5.07 -9.33
N THR A 114 19.15 4.85 -8.62
CA THR A 114 19.54 3.52 -8.13
C THR A 114 18.56 2.96 -7.08
N SER A 115 17.89 3.82 -6.32
CA SER A 115 16.84 3.47 -5.36
C SER A 115 15.59 2.90 -6.03
N ASP A 116 15.35 3.22 -7.30
CA ASP A 116 14.13 2.84 -8.03
C ASP A 116 14.21 1.46 -8.67
N ARG A 117 15.22 0.66 -8.30
CA ARG A 117 15.45 -0.69 -8.85
C ARG A 117 14.20 -1.57 -8.82
N MET A 118 13.37 -1.47 -7.78
CA MET A 118 12.12 -2.23 -7.70
C MET A 118 11.06 -1.71 -8.67
N VAL A 119 10.93 -0.38 -8.81
CA VAL A 119 10.02 0.24 -9.79
C VAL A 119 10.39 -0.19 -11.21
N ILE A 120 11.69 -0.09 -11.54
CA ILE A 120 12.23 -0.49 -12.86
C ILE A 120 11.90 -1.97 -13.14
N ARG A 121 12.22 -2.87 -12.22
CA ARG A 121 12.02 -4.32 -12.40
C ARG A 121 10.55 -4.69 -12.54
N THR A 122 9.70 -4.16 -11.68
CA THR A 122 8.26 -4.43 -11.72
C THR A 122 7.64 -3.92 -13.01
N ARG A 123 7.92 -2.66 -13.39
CA ARG A 123 7.39 -2.08 -14.63
C ARG A 123 7.87 -2.84 -15.87
N LYS A 124 9.16 -3.21 -15.92
CA LYS A 124 9.69 -4.03 -17.02
C LYS A 124 8.93 -5.35 -17.14
N ARG A 125 8.73 -6.06 -16.03
CA ARG A 125 7.99 -7.34 -16.02
C ARG A 125 6.55 -7.19 -16.51
N LEU A 126 5.84 -6.15 -16.08
CA LEU A 126 4.45 -5.89 -16.50
C LEU A 126 4.37 -5.54 -17.99
N ILE A 127 5.26 -4.68 -18.48
CA ILE A 127 5.31 -4.28 -19.90
C ILE A 127 5.66 -5.48 -20.79
N ASP A 128 6.66 -6.27 -20.39
CA ASP A 128 7.08 -7.45 -21.15
C ASP A 128 5.93 -8.49 -21.21
N ALA A 129 5.20 -8.70 -20.11
CA ALA A 129 4.01 -9.57 -20.09
C ALA A 129 2.87 -9.05 -20.98
N ALA A 130 2.58 -7.74 -20.95
CA ALA A 130 1.56 -7.13 -21.80
C ALA A 130 1.90 -7.24 -23.29
N LYS A 131 3.18 -7.03 -23.66
CA LYS A 131 3.66 -7.20 -25.04
C LYS A 131 3.59 -8.66 -25.48
N ALA A 132 4.02 -9.61 -24.64
CA ALA A 132 3.96 -11.03 -24.96
C ALA A 132 2.50 -11.51 -25.18
N LEU A 133 1.56 -11.02 -24.38
CA LEU A 133 0.13 -11.28 -24.60
C LEU A 133 -0.36 -10.69 -25.92
N ARG A 134 -0.05 -9.42 -26.20
CA ARG A 134 -0.49 -8.72 -27.41
C ARG A 134 0.09 -9.34 -28.69
N ASP A 135 1.39 -9.60 -28.70
CA ASP A 135 2.15 -9.94 -29.91
C ASP A 135 2.16 -11.46 -30.18
N HIS A 136 2.03 -12.28 -29.12
CA HIS A 136 2.18 -13.73 -29.21
C HIS A 136 1.05 -14.53 -28.54
N GLY A 137 0.02 -13.86 -27.98
CA GLY A 137 -1.06 -14.53 -27.26
C GLY A 137 -0.61 -15.21 -25.96
N GLN A 138 0.58 -14.89 -25.45
CA GLN A 138 1.12 -15.54 -24.26
C GLN A 138 0.41 -15.02 -23.01
N VAL A 139 -0.33 -15.90 -22.34
CA VAL A 139 -1.04 -15.57 -21.09
C VAL A 139 -0.03 -15.15 -20.01
N PRO A 140 -0.23 -14.00 -19.34
CA PRO A 140 0.64 -13.57 -18.26
C PRO A 140 0.75 -14.60 -17.13
N PRO A 141 1.93 -14.75 -16.51
CA PRO A 141 2.10 -15.68 -15.40
C PRO A 141 1.21 -15.27 -14.21
N GLY A 142 0.56 -16.27 -13.60
CA GLY A 142 -0.29 -16.06 -12.41
C GLY A 142 -1.79 -16.00 -12.70
N VAL A 143 -2.23 -15.82 -13.96
CA VAL A 143 -3.67 -15.72 -14.31
C VAL A 143 -4.46 -16.95 -13.81
N ASP A 144 -3.98 -18.14 -14.13
CA ASP A 144 -4.60 -19.41 -13.73
C ASP A 144 -3.84 -20.13 -12.61
N ASP A 145 -2.98 -19.41 -11.88
CA ASP A 145 -2.24 -19.96 -10.73
C ASP A 145 -2.61 -19.22 -9.44
N PRO A 146 -3.75 -19.59 -8.80
CA PRO A 146 -4.17 -18.97 -7.55
C PRO A 146 -3.14 -19.16 -6.43
N LYS A 147 -2.26 -20.17 -6.51
CA LYS A 147 -1.20 -20.39 -5.51
C LYS A 147 -0.13 -19.32 -5.56
N ALA A 148 0.05 -18.63 -6.68
CA ALA A 148 0.97 -17.49 -6.77
C ALA A 148 0.56 -16.34 -5.83
N TYR A 149 -0.74 -16.21 -5.53
CA TYR A 149 -1.28 -15.22 -4.59
C TYR A 149 -1.34 -15.75 -3.16
N ALA A 150 -0.88 -16.98 -2.93
CA ALA A 150 -0.99 -17.66 -1.65
C ALA A 150 0.04 -17.23 -0.59
N VAL A 151 0.46 -15.96 -0.64
CA VAL A 151 1.58 -15.43 0.13
C VAL A 151 1.15 -14.21 0.94
N ARG A 152 1.42 -14.23 2.25
CA ARG A 152 1.18 -13.12 3.17
C ARG A 152 2.35 -12.15 3.17
N SER A 153 2.05 -10.86 3.25
CA SER A 153 3.01 -9.80 3.52
C SER A 153 2.99 -9.39 4.99
N GLY A 154 4.13 -9.04 5.55
CA GLY A 154 4.25 -8.62 6.95
C GLY A 154 5.71 -8.37 7.33
N GLY A 155 5.93 -7.89 8.55
CA GLY A 155 7.24 -7.70 9.15
C GLY A 155 7.51 -8.71 10.26
N VAL A 156 8.79 -9.03 10.45
CA VAL A 156 9.30 -9.82 11.58
C VAL A 156 10.73 -9.38 11.88
N VAL A 157 11.15 -9.49 13.14
CA VAL A 157 12.55 -9.27 13.56
C VAL A 157 13.25 -10.63 13.56
N LEU A 158 14.37 -10.74 12.84
CA LEU A 158 15.15 -11.96 12.75
C LEU A 158 16.56 -11.75 13.33
N PRO A 159 17.20 -12.81 13.84
CA PRO A 159 18.62 -12.77 14.21
C PRO A 159 19.49 -12.32 13.03
N ARG A 160 20.59 -11.64 13.33
CA ARG A 160 21.56 -11.22 12.32
C ARG A 160 22.07 -12.46 11.56
N GLY A 161 22.05 -12.39 10.23
CA GLY A 161 22.53 -13.47 9.36
C GLY A 161 21.50 -14.56 9.05
N ALA A 162 20.29 -14.49 9.60
CA ALA A 162 19.21 -15.38 9.19
C ALA A 162 18.81 -15.14 7.73
N ASP A 163 18.62 -16.22 6.98
CA ASP A 163 17.97 -16.14 5.67
C ASP A 163 16.49 -15.82 5.88
N TRP A 164 16.09 -14.61 5.49
CA TRP A 164 14.72 -14.14 5.69
C TRP A 164 13.69 -14.89 4.85
N ILE A 165 14.06 -15.46 3.70
CA ILE A 165 13.12 -16.21 2.85
C ILE A 165 12.75 -17.51 3.55
N GLU A 166 13.76 -18.23 4.05
CA GLU A 166 13.59 -19.49 4.77
C GLU A 166 12.94 -19.27 6.13
N ALA A 167 13.46 -18.34 6.93
CA ALA A 167 12.97 -18.07 8.28
C ALA A 167 11.51 -17.58 8.31
N THR A 168 11.00 -17.04 7.20
CA THR A 168 9.61 -16.57 7.10
C THR A 168 8.70 -17.45 6.24
N ARG A 169 9.21 -18.56 5.70
CA ARG A 169 8.49 -19.43 4.75
C ARG A 169 7.09 -19.79 5.26
N ASP A 170 7.00 -20.32 6.47
CA ASP A 170 5.74 -20.75 7.06
C ASP A 170 4.84 -19.56 7.42
N LEU A 171 5.42 -18.48 7.97
CA LEU A 171 4.68 -17.26 8.33
C LEU A 171 4.07 -16.56 7.11
N ARG A 172 4.68 -16.72 5.93
CA ARG A 172 4.17 -16.21 4.65
C ARG A 172 3.13 -17.12 4.02
N ALA A 173 2.97 -18.37 4.44
CA ALA A 173 1.94 -19.24 3.89
C ALA A 173 0.55 -18.71 4.31
N ALA A 174 -0.29 -18.39 3.34
CA ALA A 174 -1.68 -18.09 3.68
C ALA A 174 -2.48 -19.38 3.96
N TRP A 175 -3.72 -19.26 4.45
CA TRP A 175 -4.57 -20.36 4.95
C TRP A 175 -3.99 -21.17 6.12
N VAL A 176 -2.76 -20.87 6.57
CA VAL A 176 -2.17 -21.44 7.78
C VAL A 176 -2.52 -20.58 9.00
N LYS A 177 -2.98 -21.23 10.08
CA LYS A 177 -3.10 -20.61 11.41
C LYS A 177 -1.80 -20.81 12.16
N HIS A 178 -1.26 -19.75 12.75
CA HIS A 178 -0.06 -19.81 13.58
C HIS A 178 -0.47 -19.80 15.05
N GLU A 179 -0.73 -20.98 15.62
CA GLU A 179 -1.09 -21.11 17.03
C GLU A 179 0.08 -20.63 17.91
N GLY A 180 -0.21 -19.79 18.90
CA GLY A 180 0.80 -19.20 19.78
C GLY A 180 1.50 -17.95 19.24
N LEU A 181 1.33 -17.61 17.96
CA LEU A 181 1.82 -16.33 17.44
C LEU A 181 0.97 -15.18 18.03
N SER A 182 1.63 -14.20 18.63
CA SER A 182 0.97 -13.02 19.19
C SER A 182 1.84 -11.78 19.05
N ARG A 183 1.24 -10.59 19.21
CA ARG A 183 1.97 -9.31 19.05
C ARG A 183 3.11 -9.13 20.07
N SER A 184 3.11 -9.87 21.18
CA SER A 184 4.21 -9.83 22.17
C SER A 184 5.52 -10.41 21.63
N VAL A 185 5.47 -11.24 20.59
CA VAL A 185 6.67 -11.85 19.96
C VAL A 185 7.56 -10.80 19.27
N LEU A 186 7.03 -9.61 18.94
CA LEU A 186 7.82 -8.51 18.39
C LEU A 186 8.55 -7.64 19.44
N GLY A 187 8.60 -8.06 20.71
CA GLY A 187 9.35 -7.34 21.75
C GLY A 187 8.84 -5.93 22.03
N GLY A 188 7.55 -5.65 21.79
CA GLY A 188 6.94 -4.36 22.11
C GLY A 188 7.42 -3.19 21.24
N VAL A 189 8.12 -3.43 20.13
CA VAL A 189 8.50 -2.37 19.19
C VAL A 189 7.23 -1.82 18.54
N PRO A 190 6.90 -0.53 18.71
CA PRO A 190 5.73 0.06 18.07
C PRO A 190 5.85 -0.09 16.56
N ALA A 191 4.81 -0.64 15.93
CA ALA A 191 4.65 -0.49 14.50
C ALA A 191 4.45 1.01 14.23
N VAL A 192 5.39 1.63 13.52
CA VAL A 192 5.27 3.03 13.06
C VAL A 192 4.03 3.18 12.19
#